data_AF-A0A5C0UGX6-F1
#
_entry.id   AF-A0A5C0UGX6-F1
#
_cell.length_a   1.000
_cell.length_b   1.000
_cell.length_c   1.000
_cell.angle_alpha   90.00
_cell.angle_beta   90.00
_cell.angle_gamma   90.00
#
_symmetry.space_group_name_H-M   'P 1'
#
loop_
_entity.id
_entity.type
_entity.pdbx_description
1 polymer ?
#
loop_
_entity_poly.entity_id
_entity_poly.type
_entity_poly.pdbx_seq_one_letter_code
_entity_poly.pdbx_strand_id
1 'polypeptide(L)'
;MNRQMLISRFAIAESNKIYGKSFCFQMIARSMRGEDAYKISGALDYMPGKYARVMKKLVDSAISNAINKGIDGSLVIDEILIGRGKYLKRIEFKGRGRVGSKWRPFSNIKVVLKNV
;
A
#
# COMPACT_ATOMS: atom_id res chain seq x y z
N MET A 1 -10.30 24.51 -13.95
CA MET A 1 -10.86 23.15 -13.73
C MET A 1 -11.26 23.04 -12.26
N ASN A 2 -12.52 22.72 -11.96
CA ASN A 2 -13.11 22.78 -10.61
C ASN A 2 -12.58 21.64 -9.70
N ARG A 3 -12.20 21.95 -8.45
CA ARG A 3 -11.62 20.99 -7.50
C ARG A 3 -12.56 19.82 -7.17
N GLN A 4 -13.87 20.08 -7.16
CA GLN A 4 -14.91 19.06 -6.97
C GLN A 4 -14.86 17.95 -8.03
N MET A 5 -14.67 18.32 -9.31
CA MET A 5 -14.63 17.34 -10.42
C MET A 5 -13.38 16.45 -10.39
N LEU A 6 -12.28 16.94 -9.80
CA LEU A 6 -11.09 16.10 -9.60
C LEU A 6 -11.36 15.05 -8.50
N ILE A 7 -11.91 15.46 -7.36
CA ILE A 7 -12.17 14.55 -6.23
C ILE A 7 -13.13 13.41 -6.60
N SER A 8 -14.12 13.69 -7.45
CA SER A 8 -15.06 12.67 -7.92
C SER A 8 -14.42 11.63 -8.84
N ARG A 9 -13.29 11.94 -9.48
CA ARG A 9 -12.59 11.04 -10.41
C ARG A 9 -11.61 10.08 -9.74
N PHE A 10 -11.28 10.31 -8.47
CA PHE A 10 -10.31 9.49 -7.72
C PHE A 10 -10.97 8.67 -6.60
N ALA A 11 -10.48 7.44 -6.43
CA ALA A 11 -10.75 6.62 -5.25
C ALA A 11 -9.45 6.43 -4.46
N ILE A 12 -9.58 6.42 -3.13
CA ILE A 12 -8.43 6.34 -2.22
C ILE A 12 -8.68 5.19 -1.24
N ALA A 13 -7.63 4.44 -0.93
CA ALA A 13 -7.59 3.54 0.20
C ALA A 13 -6.35 3.81 1.05
N GLU A 14 -6.51 3.76 2.37
CA GLU A 14 -5.45 4.00 3.32
C GLU A 14 -5.34 2.83 4.30
N SER A 15 -4.12 2.46 4.65
CA SER A 15 -3.86 1.54 5.75
C SER A 15 -2.71 2.06 6.60
N ASN A 16 -3.01 2.26 7.88
CA ASN A 16 -2.10 2.83 8.86
C ASN A 16 -1.58 1.72 9.79
N LYS A 17 -0.33 1.87 10.24
CA LYS A 17 0.31 0.94 11.20
C LYS A 17 0.44 -0.50 10.69
N ILE A 18 0.76 -0.68 9.41
CA ILE A 18 1.08 -2.01 8.88
C ILE A 18 2.47 -2.43 9.38
N TYR A 19 2.58 -3.64 9.92
CA TYR A 19 3.87 -4.20 10.32
C TYR A 19 4.74 -4.54 9.09
N GLY A 20 5.93 -3.96 9.01
CA GLY A 20 6.85 -4.18 7.90
C GLY A 20 7.74 -2.99 7.58
N LYS A 21 8.86 -3.26 6.90
CA LYS A 21 9.73 -2.20 6.37
C LYS A 21 9.08 -1.58 5.14
N SER A 22 9.04 -0.25 5.09
CA SER A 22 8.56 0.55 3.95
C SER A 22 9.18 0.10 2.62
N PHE A 23 10.48 -0.19 2.63
CA PHE A 23 11.21 -0.59 1.43
C PHE A 23 10.64 -1.85 0.75
N CYS A 24 10.24 -2.86 1.53
CA CYS A 24 9.69 -4.10 0.97
C CYS A 24 8.35 -3.86 0.25
N PHE A 25 7.51 -2.98 0.79
CA PHE A 25 6.30 -2.53 0.12
C PHE A 25 6.61 -1.72 -1.14
N GLN A 26 7.66 -0.90 -1.10
CA GLN A 26 8.07 -0.04 -2.21
C GLN A 26 8.52 -0.85 -3.42
N MET A 27 9.18 -1.98 -3.21
CA MET A 27 9.59 -2.87 -4.31
C MET A 27 8.38 -3.39 -5.09
N ILE A 28 7.32 -3.79 -4.39
CA ILE A 28 6.08 -4.27 -5.00
C ILE A 28 5.31 -3.11 -5.64
N ALA A 29 5.20 -1.98 -4.95
CA ALA A 29 4.44 -0.84 -5.46
C ALA A 29 5.02 -0.28 -6.78
N ARG A 30 6.32 -0.44 -7.03
CA ARG A 30 6.95 -0.01 -8.29
C ARG A 30 6.36 -0.70 -9.51
N SER A 31 6.04 -1.99 -9.43
CA SER A 31 5.49 -2.75 -10.56
C SER A 31 3.98 -2.57 -10.76
N MET A 32 3.27 -2.03 -9.77
CA MET A 32 1.82 -1.88 -9.81
C MET A 32 1.36 -0.54 -10.41
N ARG A 33 2.22 0.48 -10.41
CA ARG A 33 1.85 1.84 -10.88
C ARG A 33 1.59 1.86 -12.38
N GLY A 34 0.50 2.50 -12.78
CA GLY A 34 0.10 2.64 -14.18
C GLY A 34 -0.64 1.44 -14.77
N GLU A 35 -0.77 0.35 -14.02
CA GLU A 35 -1.52 -0.84 -14.44
C GLU A 35 -2.98 -0.77 -13.97
N ASP A 36 -3.81 -1.61 -14.60
CA ASP A 36 -5.22 -1.79 -14.23
C ASP A 36 -5.35 -2.45 -12.85
N ALA A 37 -6.20 -1.88 -12.00
CA ALA A 37 -6.45 -2.33 -10.64
C ALA A 37 -6.94 -3.79 -10.59
N TYR A 38 -7.80 -4.21 -11.54
CA TYR A 38 -8.34 -5.57 -11.56
C TYR A 38 -7.27 -6.60 -11.95
N LYS A 39 -6.48 -6.29 -12.97
CA LYS A 39 -5.33 -7.11 -13.40
C LYS A 39 -4.33 -7.29 -12.26
N ILE A 40 -4.04 -6.22 -11.53
CA ILE A 40 -3.11 -6.25 -10.40
C ILE A 40 -3.68 -7.04 -9.21
N SER A 41 -4.98 -6.95 -8.91
CA SER A 41 -5.59 -7.78 -7.86
C SER A 41 -5.39 -9.27 -8.14
N GLY A 42 -5.61 -9.70 -9.39
CA GLY A 42 -5.33 -11.08 -9.82
C GLY A 42 -3.84 -11.46 -9.79
N ALA A 43 -2.96 -10.56 -10.22
CA ALA A 43 -1.51 -10.82 -10.18
C ALA A 43 -0.98 -10.97 -8.73
N LEU A 44 -1.53 -10.21 -7.78
CA LEU A 44 -1.14 -10.26 -6.37
C LEU A 44 -1.55 -11.55 -5.66
N ASP A 45 -2.52 -12.30 -6.17
CA ASP A 45 -2.90 -13.61 -5.62
C ASP A 45 -1.81 -14.66 -5.79
N TYR A 46 -1.12 -14.63 -6.93
CA TYR A 46 -0.07 -15.60 -7.24
C TYR A 46 1.29 -15.17 -6.71
N MET A 47 1.44 -13.91 -6.28
CA MET A 47 2.73 -13.40 -5.83
C MET A 47 3.05 -13.90 -4.40
N PRO A 48 4.20 -14.57 -4.19
CA PRO A 48 4.55 -15.09 -2.87
C PRO A 48 4.95 -13.96 -1.90
N GLY A 49 4.56 -14.13 -0.64
CA GLY A 49 5.05 -13.30 0.47
C GLY A 49 3.98 -12.43 1.15
N LYS A 50 4.23 -12.13 2.42
CA LYS A 50 3.26 -11.41 3.28
C LYS A 50 2.91 -10.00 2.80
N TYR A 51 3.85 -9.32 2.13
CA TYR A 51 3.65 -7.95 1.66
C TYR A 51 2.69 -7.89 0.49
N ALA A 52 2.71 -8.89 -0.40
CA ALA A 52 1.75 -9.04 -1.50
C ALA A 52 0.33 -9.17 -0.96
N ARG A 53 0.11 -10.05 0.03
CA ARG A 53 -1.20 -10.24 0.66
C ARG A 53 -1.77 -8.96 1.28
N VAL A 54 -0.92 -8.14 1.90
CA VAL A 54 -1.36 -6.84 2.46
C VAL A 54 -1.69 -5.84 1.35
N MET A 55 -0.87 -5.77 0.30
CA MET A 55 -1.15 -4.92 -0.85
C MET A 55 -2.44 -5.33 -1.56
N LYS A 56 -2.71 -6.64 -1.70
CA LYS A 56 -3.94 -7.15 -2.30
C LYS A 56 -5.17 -6.61 -1.58
N LYS A 57 -5.22 -6.79 -0.25
CA LYS A 57 -6.31 -6.27 0.58
C LYS A 57 -6.53 -4.76 0.40
N LEU A 58 -5.44 -4.01 0.23
CA LEU A 58 -5.52 -2.56 0.06
C LEU A 58 -6.05 -2.17 -1.33
N VAL A 59 -5.63 -2.88 -2.38
CA VAL A 59 -6.14 -2.70 -3.75
C VAL A 59 -7.61 -3.09 -3.82
N ASP A 60 -7.99 -4.24 -3.24
CA ASP A 60 -9.39 -4.69 -3.20
C ASP A 60 -10.26 -3.66 -2.48
N SER A 61 -9.80 -3.13 -1.35
CA SER A 61 -10.48 -2.04 -0.65
C SER A 61 -10.58 -0.76 -1.48
N ALA A 62 -9.56 -0.42 -2.28
CA ALA A 62 -9.59 0.74 -3.16
C ALA A 62 -10.63 0.57 -4.29
N ILE A 63 -10.72 -0.64 -4.87
CA ILE A 63 -11.74 -0.99 -5.86
C ILE A 63 -13.13 -0.89 -5.22
N SER A 64 -13.35 -1.45 -4.03
CA SER A 64 -14.63 -1.32 -3.33
C SER A 64 -15.01 0.13 -3.05
N ASN A 65 -14.03 0.98 -2.70
CA ASN A 65 -14.26 2.42 -2.51
C ASN A 65 -14.61 3.14 -3.81
N ALA A 66 -14.04 2.73 -4.94
CA ALA A 66 -14.39 3.27 -6.25
C ALA A 66 -15.84 2.92 -6.63
N ILE A 67 -16.21 1.65 -6.45
CA ILE A 67 -17.58 1.15 -6.67
C ILE A 67 -18.59 1.90 -5.79
N ASN A 68 -18.28 2.07 -4.49
CA ASN A 68 -19.17 2.79 -3.57
C ASN A 68 -19.33 4.28 -3.93
N LYS A 69 -18.37 4.87 -4.66
CA LYS A 69 -18.48 6.23 -5.19
C LYS A 69 -19.26 6.30 -6.52
N GLY A 70 -19.69 5.18 -7.10
CA GLY A 70 -20.35 5.13 -8.40
C GLY A 70 -19.40 5.35 -9.58
N ILE A 71 -18.12 5.00 -9.41
CA ILE A 71 -17.12 5.06 -10.49
C ILE A 71 -17.11 3.70 -11.19
N ASP A 72 -17.97 3.56 -12.19
CA ASP A 72 -18.08 2.34 -13.00
C ASP A 72 -17.24 2.53 -14.27
N GLY A 73 -16.00 2.00 -14.28
CA GLY A 73 -15.08 2.21 -15.39
C GLY A 73 -13.71 1.57 -15.22
N SER A 74 -12.81 1.88 -16.17
CA SER A 74 -11.42 1.41 -16.16
C SER A 74 -10.65 2.11 -15.03
N LEU A 75 -10.31 1.35 -13.98
CA LEU A 75 -9.60 1.87 -12.81
C LEU A 75 -8.10 1.62 -12.97
N VAL A 76 -7.33 2.70 -13.07
CA VAL A 76 -5.87 2.61 -13.13
C VAL A 76 -5.27 3.07 -11.81
N ILE A 77 -4.25 2.34 -11.35
CA ILE A 77 -3.46 2.75 -10.19
C ILE A 77 -2.59 3.94 -10.60
N ASP A 78 -2.91 5.12 -10.09
CA ASP A 78 -2.16 6.34 -10.37
C ASP A 78 -0.90 6.40 -9.51
N GLU A 79 -1.10 6.41 -8.19
CA GLU A 79 -0.02 6.53 -7.23
C GLU A 79 -0.19 5.57 -6.05
N ILE A 80 0.95 5.07 -5.58
CA ILE A 80 1.04 4.32 -4.33
C ILE A 80 2.07 5.03 -3.45
N LEU A 81 1.57 5.65 -2.39
CA LEU A 81 2.38 6.40 -1.43
C LEU A 81 2.64 5.51 -0.21
N ILE A 82 3.91 5.24 0.05
CA ILE A 82 4.34 4.42 1.19
C ILE A 82 5.22 5.28 2.08
N GLY A 83 4.73 5.49 3.31
CA GLY A 83 5.41 6.25 4.36
C GLY A 83 6.00 5.33 5.43
N ARG A 84 7.09 5.79 6.06
CA ARG A 84 7.62 5.17 7.27
C ARG A 84 6.67 5.49 8.45
N GLY A 85 6.27 4.45 9.17
CA GLY A 85 5.51 4.58 10.42
C GLY A 85 6.42 4.58 11.65
N LYS A 86 5.85 4.30 12.83
CA LYS A 86 6.59 4.21 14.08
C LYS A 86 7.54 3.01 14.09
N TYR A 87 8.74 3.18 14.66
CA TYR A 87 9.69 2.08 14.88
C TYR A 87 9.67 1.73 16.36
N LEU A 88 9.28 0.50 16.69
CA LEU A 88 9.31 0.04 18.08
C LEU A 88 10.68 -0.57 18.39
N LYS A 89 11.31 -0.07 19.45
CA LYS A 89 12.61 -0.56 19.93
C LYS A 89 12.46 -1.93 20.60
N ARG A 90 13.42 -2.82 20.39
CA ARG A 90 13.62 -4.09 21.08
C ARG A 90 15.08 -4.20 21.49
N ILE A 91 15.31 -4.85 22.62
CA ILE A 91 16.65 -5.16 23.10
C ILE A 91 17.20 -6.31 22.26
N GLU A 92 18.46 -6.20 21.84
CA GLU A 92 19.20 -7.29 21.19
C GLU A 92 20.45 -7.56 22.00
N PHE A 93 20.56 -8.76 22.57
CA PHE A 93 21.77 -9.18 23.27
C PHE A 93 22.85 -9.53 22.24
N LYS A 94 24.04 -8.94 22.41
CA LYS A 94 25.21 -9.19 21.57
C LYS A 94 26.30 -9.87 22.41
N GLY A 95 27.35 -10.36 21.75
CA GLY A 95 28.50 -10.97 22.42
C GLY A 95 29.27 -9.99 23.32
N ARG A 96 30.06 -10.54 24.25
CA ARG A 96 30.94 -9.78 25.17
C ARG A 96 30.21 -8.75 26.04
N GLY A 97 29.00 -9.09 26.53
CA GLY A 97 28.20 -8.23 27.40
C GLY A 97 27.64 -6.98 26.73
N ARG A 98 27.62 -6.92 25.38
CA ARG A 98 27.11 -5.75 24.64
C ARG A 98 25.61 -5.85 24.43
N VAL A 99 24.92 -4.70 24.43
CA VAL A 99 23.50 -4.61 24.12
C VAL A 99 23.30 -3.70 22.90
N GLY A 100 22.60 -4.24 21.90
CA GLY A 100 22.13 -3.53 20.72
C GLY A 100 20.65 -3.19 20.80
N SER A 101 20.18 -2.51 19.75
CA SER A 101 18.76 -2.20 19.56
C SER A 101 18.28 -2.78 18.24
N LYS A 102 17.26 -3.63 18.29
CA LYS A 102 16.56 -4.16 17.12
C LYS A 102 15.23 -3.42 16.95
N TRP A 103 14.90 -3.04 15.72
CA TRP A 103 13.70 -2.25 15.45
C TRP A 103 12.60 -3.10 14.82
N ARG A 104 11.37 -2.93 15.29
CA ARG A 104 10.15 -3.42 14.63
C ARG A 104 9.51 -2.28 13.85
N PRO A 105 9.69 -2.23 12.52
CA PRO A 105 9.21 -1.13 11.70
C PRO A 105 7.72 -1.29 11.39
N PHE A 106 7.01 -0.17 11.41
CA PHE A 106 5.69 -0.03 10.84
C PHE A 106 5.74 0.88 9.61
N SER A 107 4.76 0.73 8.73
CA SER A 107 4.60 1.51 7.51
C SER A 107 3.15 1.94 7.35
N ASN A 108 2.94 3.07 6.69
CA ASN A 108 1.63 3.56 6.28
C ASN A 108 1.56 3.52 4.76
N ILE A 109 0.44 3.07 4.21
CA ILE A 109 0.28 2.89 2.76
C ILE A 109 -1.00 3.59 2.32
N LYS A 110 -0.91 4.33 1.22
CA LYS A 110 -2.03 4.96 0.54
C LYS A 110 -1.99 4.57 -0.93
N VAL A 111 -3.12 4.10 -1.45
CA VAL A 111 -3.32 3.76 -2.86
C VAL A 111 -4.34 4.75 -3.43
N VAL A 112 -3.98 5.36 -4.56
CA VAL A 112 -4.85 6.27 -5.31
C VAL A 112 -5.18 5.63 -6.64
N LEU A 113 -6.46 5.42 -6.88
CA LEU A 113 -7.00 4.98 -8.17
C LEU A 113 -7.57 6.19 -8.90
N LYS A 114 -7.35 6.23 -10.21
CA LYS A 114 -7.98 7.19 -11.11
C LYS A 114 -8.88 6.47 -12.10
N ASN A 115 -10.02 7.08 -12.41
CA ASN A 115 -10.78 6.71 -13.60
C ASN A 115 -10.07 7.25 -14.85
N VAL A 116 -10.00 6.45 -15.91
CA VAL A 116 -9.45 6.80 -17.23
C VAL A 116 -10.57 7.18 -18.19
#